data_AF-A0A7R9MEK0-F1
#
_entry.id   AF-A0A7R9MEK0-F1
#
_cell.length_a   1.000
_cell.length_b   1.000
_cell.length_c   1.000
_cell.angle_alpha   90.00
_cell.angle_beta   90.00
_cell.angle_gamma   90.00
#
_symmetry.space_group_name_H-M   'P 1'
#
loop_
_entity.id
_entity.type
_entity.pdbx_description
1 polymer ?
#
loop_
_entity_poly.entity_id
_entity_poly.type
_entity_poly.pdbx_seq_one_letter_code
_entity_poly.pdbx_strand_id
1 'polypeptide(L)'
;MDQLCNEESSQTNGNTSDNKRHDEHQYLDLIRHIMDCGHKKSDRTGTGTVSVFGTQSRYSLRDGVIPLLTTKRVFWRGVLEELLWFIRGSTDGKELSKVGVNIWDANGSRSFLDSLGFTDRQEGDLGPV
;
A
#
# COMPACT_ATOMS: atom_id res chain seq x y z
N MET A 1 -1.88 5.70 -28.34
CA MET A 1 -0.57 5.04 -28.55
C MET A 1 -0.43 4.03 -27.43
N ASP A 2 -1.14 2.92 -27.57
CA ASP A 2 -1.05 1.80 -26.64
C ASP A 2 0.06 0.91 -27.18
N GLN A 3 1.26 1.08 -26.65
CA GLN A 3 2.40 0.25 -27.03
C GLN A 3 2.24 -1.09 -26.30
N LEU A 4 2.04 -2.13 -27.11
CA LEU A 4 1.89 -3.54 -26.76
C LEU A 4 3.01 -3.99 -25.82
N CYS A 5 2.71 -4.17 -24.54
CA CYS A 5 3.46 -5.11 -23.72
C CYS A 5 3.00 -6.51 -24.13
N ASN A 6 3.84 -7.22 -24.88
CA ASN A 6 3.54 -8.56 -25.37
C ASN A 6 3.18 -9.51 -24.23
N GLU A 7 1.98 -10.08 -24.27
CA GLU A 7 1.64 -11.30 -23.54
C GLU A 7 2.21 -12.49 -24.32
N GLU A 8 3.45 -12.88 -24.04
CA GLU A 8 3.95 -14.17 -24.53
C GLU A 8 3.24 -15.30 -23.76
N SER A 9 2.23 -15.88 -24.41
CA SER A 9 1.59 -17.12 -23.99
C SER A 9 2.54 -18.30 -24.23
N SER A 10 3.27 -18.69 -23.18
CA SER A 10 4.03 -19.93 -23.19
C SER A 10 3.09 -21.14 -23.05
N GLN A 11 2.74 -21.77 -24.18
CA GLN A 11 2.11 -23.09 -24.18
C GLN A 11 3.12 -24.12 -23.67
N THR A 12 2.82 -24.79 -22.54
CA THR A 12 3.56 -25.97 -22.09
C THR A 12 2.60 -27.13 -21.85
N ASN A 13 2.88 -28.25 -22.53
CA ASN A 13 2.17 -29.51 -22.43
C ASN A 13 2.49 -30.25 -21.13
N GLY A 14 1.45 -30.71 -20.42
CA GLY A 14 1.37 -31.97 -19.67
C GLY A 14 2.28 -32.23 -18.46
N ASN A 15 1.79 -31.99 -17.25
CA ASN A 15 1.77 -32.95 -16.12
C ASN A 15 0.96 -32.41 -14.93
N THR A 16 -0.09 -33.10 -14.50
CA THR A 16 -1.09 -32.63 -13.52
C THR A 16 -0.69 -32.98 -12.09
N SER A 17 0.31 -32.27 -11.55
CA SER A 17 0.41 -32.04 -10.11
C SER A 17 -0.09 -30.62 -9.85
N ASP A 18 -1.08 -30.44 -8.97
CA ASP A 18 -1.72 -29.16 -8.67
C ASP A 18 -0.72 -28.18 -8.03
N ASN A 19 0.11 -27.56 -8.87
CA ASN A 19 1.12 -26.60 -8.48
C ASN A 19 0.46 -25.22 -8.40
N LYS A 20 -0.38 -25.05 -7.37
CA LYS A 20 -1.08 -23.78 -7.13
C LYS A 20 -0.05 -22.71 -6.79
N ARG A 21 0.10 -21.75 -7.71
CA ARG A 21 1.00 -20.59 -7.53
C ARG A 21 0.55 -19.77 -6.31
N HIS A 22 1.51 -19.36 -5.48
CA HIS A 22 1.25 -18.60 -4.25
C HIS A 22 0.60 -17.23 -4.55
N ASP A 23 -0.41 -16.83 -3.76
CA ASP A 23 -1.21 -15.61 -3.99
C ASP A 23 -0.36 -14.33 -4.04
N GLU A 24 0.77 -14.28 -3.31
CA GLU A 24 1.71 -13.14 -3.31
C GLU A 24 2.27 -12.81 -4.70
N HIS A 25 2.28 -13.77 -5.63
CA HIS A 25 2.69 -13.48 -7.01
C HIS A 25 1.83 -12.41 -7.68
N GLN A 26 0.57 -12.21 -7.26
CA GLN A 26 -0.26 -11.10 -7.76
C GLN A 26 0.37 -9.74 -7.47
N TYR A 27 0.96 -9.56 -6.28
CA TYR A 27 1.68 -8.33 -5.90
C TYR A 27 2.97 -8.19 -6.71
N LEU A 28 3.76 -9.27 -6.82
CA LEU A 28 5.05 -9.24 -7.52
C LEU A 28 4.89 -9.01 -9.03
N ASP A 29 3.91 -9.65 -9.64
CA ASP A 29 3.64 -9.50 -11.07
C ASP A 29 3.07 -8.12 -11.37
N LEU A 30 2.27 -7.53 -10.45
CA LEU A 30 1.81 -6.15 -10.57
C LEU A 30 2.99 -5.16 -10.52
N ILE A 31 3.95 -5.34 -9.60
CA ILE A 31 5.16 -4.52 -9.58
C ILE A 31 5.91 -4.63 -10.89
N ARG A 32 6.14 -5.85 -11.38
CA ARG A 32 6.83 -6.10 -12.65
C ARG A 32 6.11 -5.40 -13.80
N HIS A 33 4.79 -5.53 -13.88
CA HIS A 33 3.98 -4.87 -14.89
C HIS A 33 4.09 -3.34 -14.85
N ILE A 34 4.09 -2.74 -13.64
CA ILE A 34 4.30 -1.29 -13.48
C ILE A 34 5.69 -0.89 -13.98
N MET A 35 6.73 -1.67 -13.67
CA MET A 35 8.10 -1.39 -14.10
C MET A 35 8.28 -1.49 -15.61
N ASP A 36 7.67 -2.50 -16.23
CA ASP A 36 7.85 -2.80 -17.65
C ASP A 36 6.95 -1.96 -18.56
N CYS A 37 5.70 -1.72 -18.15
CA CYS A 37 4.64 -1.15 -18.98
C CYS A 37 4.09 0.18 -18.44
N GLY A 38 4.54 0.65 -17.27
CA GLY A 38 3.99 1.84 -16.63
C GLY A 38 4.47 3.16 -17.25
N HIS A 39 3.63 4.19 -17.12
CA HIS A 39 3.95 5.54 -17.58
C HIS A 39 4.60 6.38 -16.48
N LYS A 40 5.72 7.03 -16.83
CA LYS A 40 6.39 8.02 -15.97
C LYS A 40 5.57 9.31 -15.89
N LYS A 41 5.36 9.83 -14.68
CA LYS A 41 4.62 11.05 -14.38
C LYS A 41 5.28 11.82 -13.25
N SER A 42 5.12 13.14 -13.24
CA SER A 42 5.42 13.94 -12.04
C SER A 42 4.32 13.75 -10.99
N ASP A 43 4.65 13.95 -9.71
CA ASP A 43 3.72 13.84 -8.59
C ASP A 43 3.85 15.04 -7.63
N ARG A 44 2.94 15.12 -6.65
CA ARG A 44 2.89 16.20 -5.64
C ARG A 44 4.15 16.30 -4.78
N THR A 45 4.88 15.20 -4.60
CA THR A 45 6.10 15.17 -3.78
C THR A 45 7.33 15.65 -4.55
N GLY A 46 7.25 15.72 -5.89
CA GLY A 46 8.37 16.06 -6.76
C GLY A 46 9.32 14.89 -7.04
N THR A 47 9.10 13.71 -6.45
CA THR A 47 9.93 12.51 -6.67
C THR A 47 9.76 11.94 -8.07
N GLY A 48 8.51 11.95 -8.57
CA GLY A 48 8.14 11.27 -9.81
C GLY A 48 7.68 9.84 -9.54
N THR A 49 6.76 9.37 -10.38
CA THR A 49 6.09 8.07 -10.23
C THR A 49 6.03 7.32 -11.56
N VAL A 50 6.14 5.99 -11.53
CA VAL A 50 5.77 5.09 -12.64
C VAL A 50 4.41 4.48 -12.30
N SER A 51 3.44 4.58 -13.20
CA SER A 51 2.05 4.21 -12.91
C SER A 51 1.36 3.50 -14.07
N VAL A 52 0.50 2.55 -13.72
CA VAL A 52 -0.56 2.00 -14.57
C VAL A 52 -1.91 2.37 -13.95
N PHE A 53 -3.00 2.29 -14.72
CA PHE A 53 -4.34 2.63 -14.23
C PHE A 53 -5.25 1.40 -14.20
N GLY A 54 -5.96 1.21 -13.09
CA GLY A 54 -6.98 0.17 -12.93
C GLY A 54 -6.42 -1.25 -12.86
N THR A 55 -6.06 -1.71 -11.67
CA THR A 55 -5.55 -3.07 -11.44
C THR A 55 -6.35 -3.75 -10.33
N GLN A 56 -6.31 -5.08 -10.29
CA GLN A 56 -7.06 -5.86 -9.31
C GLN A 56 -6.22 -7.03 -8.80
N SER A 57 -6.27 -7.25 -7.49
CA SER A 57 -5.75 -8.46 -6.84
C SER A 57 -6.82 -9.06 -5.95
N ARG A 58 -6.80 -10.39 -5.78
CA ARG A 58 -7.75 -11.11 -4.93
C ARG A 58 -6.97 -12.08 -4.04
N TYR A 59 -7.11 -11.94 -2.73
CA TYR A 59 -6.43 -12.79 -1.75
C TYR A 59 -7.46 -13.62 -0.99
N SER A 60 -7.21 -14.91 -0.83
CA SER A 60 -8.06 -15.76 0.00
C SER A 60 -7.82 -15.48 1.49
N LEU A 61 -8.90 -15.28 2.26
CA LEU A 61 -8.88 -15.21 3.73
C LEU A 61 -9.40 -16.50 4.39
N ARG A 62 -9.67 -17.53 3.59
CA ARG A 62 -10.12 -18.84 4.10
C ARG A 62 -8.99 -19.51 4.89
N ASP A 63 -9.37 -20.50 5.68
CA ASP A 63 -8.43 -21.37 6.39
C ASP A 63 -7.49 -20.62 7.37
N GLY A 64 -7.92 -19.45 7.86
CA GLY A 64 -7.16 -18.64 8.82
C GLY A 64 -5.95 -17.92 8.21
N VAL A 65 -5.90 -17.76 6.89
CA VAL A 65 -4.79 -17.11 6.19
C VAL A 65 -4.97 -15.59 6.18
N ILE A 66 -3.91 -14.87 6.54
CA ILE A 66 -3.78 -13.43 6.32
C ILE A 66 -2.74 -13.22 5.21
N PRO A 67 -3.05 -12.47 4.13
CA PRO A 67 -2.14 -12.26 3.00
C PRO A 67 -1.08 -11.21 3.34
N LEU A 68 -0.27 -11.48 4.36
CA LEU A 68 0.89 -10.67 4.69
C LEU A 68 2.02 -11.01 3.72
N LEU A 69 2.58 -9.99 3.06
CA LEU A 69 3.70 -10.17 2.13
C LEU A 69 4.90 -10.78 2.87
N THR A 70 5.54 -11.75 2.23
CA THR A 70 6.66 -12.50 2.81
C THR A 70 8.00 -12.11 2.20
N THR A 71 8.00 -11.58 0.97
CA THR A 71 9.19 -11.09 0.25
C THR A 71 9.84 -9.88 0.91
N LYS A 72 9.13 -9.20 1.81
CA LYS A 72 9.65 -8.15 2.69
C LYS A 72 8.85 -8.16 3.99
N ARG A 73 9.54 -7.97 5.13
CA ARG A 73 8.88 -7.85 6.43
C ARG A 73 7.93 -6.66 6.47
N VAL A 74 6.65 -6.92 6.74
CA VAL A 74 5.62 -5.91 6.98
C VAL A 74 5.57 -5.53 8.45
N PHE A 75 5.37 -4.25 8.76
CA PHE A 75 5.23 -3.76 10.14
C PHE A 75 3.84 -4.07 10.72
N TRP A 76 3.59 -5.34 11.04
CA TRP A 76 2.27 -5.84 11.47
C TRP A 76 1.69 -5.12 12.70
N ARG A 77 2.53 -4.82 13.70
CA ARG A 77 2.11 -4.06 14.89
C ARG A 77 1.52 -2.70 14.50
N GLY A 78 2.15 -2.00 13.55
CA GLY A 78 1.63 -0.72 13.06
C GLY A 78 0.25 -0.85 12.43
N VAL A 79 0.08 -1.82 11.53
CA VAL A 79 -1.22 -2.08 10.86
C VAL A 79 -2.32 -2.40 11.86
N LEU A 80 -2.04 -3.24 12.87
CA LEU A 80 -3.02 -3.61 13.88
C LEU A 80 -3.40 -2.44 14.79
N GLU A 81 -2.41 -1.69 15.31
CA GLU A 81 -2.67 -0.53 16.18
C GLU A 81 -3.42 0.58 15.45
N GLU A 82 -3.08 0.83 14.18
CA GLU A 82 -3.78 1.78 13.31
C GLU A 82 -5.25 1.35 13.09
N LEU A 83 -5.49 0.07 12.79
CA LEU A 83 -6.86 -0.43 12.64
C LEU A 83 -7.69 -0.28 13.92
N LEU A 84 -7.10 -0.59 15.08
CA LEU A 84 -7.77 -0.40 16.37
C LEU A 84 -8.02 1.09 16.66
N TRP A 85 -7.10 1.97 16.27
CA TRP A 85 -7.26 3.42 16.36
C TRP A 85 -8.42 3.93 15.47
N PHE A 86 -8.55 3.44 14.24
CA PHE A 86 -9.71 3.73 13.38
C PHE A 86 -11.02 3.27 14.00
N ILE A 87 -11.08 2.06 14.57
CA ILE A 87 -12.30 1.53 15.21
C ILE A 87 -12.71 2.36 16.42
N ARG A 88 -11.75 2.96 17.14
CA ARG A 88 -12.03 3.88 18.25
C ARG A 88 -12.55 5.25 17.77
N GLY A 89 -12.44 5.55 16.47
CA GLY A 89 -12.79 6.86 15.92
C GLY A 89 -11.87 7.98 16.40
N SER A 90 -10.63 7.65 16.77
CA SER A 90 -9.64 8.65 17.19
C SER A 90 -9.03 9.33 15.98
N THR A 91 -8.70 10.61 16.13
CA THR A 91 -8.06 11.45 15.10
C THR A 91 -6.74 12.04 15.58
N ASP A 92 -6.33 11.75 16.81
CA ASP A 92 -5.05 12.18 17.38
C ASP A 92 -3.96 11.17 17.05
N GLY A 93 -3.08 11.54 16.12
CA GLY A 93 -1.91 10.74 15.72
C GLY A 93 -0.93 10.50 16.86
N LYS A 94 -0.91 11.35 17.90
CA LYS A 94 -0.02 11.17 19.06
C LYS A 94 -0.38 9.93 19.88
N GLU A 95 -1.61 9.43 19.80
CA GLU A 95 -1.98 8.15 20.43
C GLU A 95 -1.18 6.98 19.84
N LEU A 96 -0.97 6.98 18.52
CA LEU A 96 -0.17 5.98 17.82
C LEU A 96 1.32 6.15 18.15
N SER A 97 1.84 7.39 18.16
CA SER A 97 3.25 7.65 18.48
C SER A 97 3.60 7.20 19.92
N LYS A 98 2.67 7.36 20.88
CA LYS A 98 2.83 6.89 22.28
C LYS A 98 3.01 5.37 22.36
N VAL A 99 2.41 4.61 21.45
CA VAL A 99 2.59 3.15 21.35
C VAL A 99 3.68 2.77 20.35
N GLY A 100 4.55 3.69 19.95
CA GLY A 100 5.69 3.46 19.07
C GLY A 100 5.31 3.24 17.60
N VAL A 101 4.15 3.71 17.18
CA VAL A 101 3.66 3.66 15.80
C VAL A 101 3.65 5.09 15.24
N ASN A 102 4.67 5.41 14.44
CA ASN A 102 4.96 6.79 14.01
C ASN A 102 4.53 7.08 12.55
N ILE A 103 3.62 6.27 12.00
CA ILE A 103 3.27 6.31 10.56
C ILE A 103 2.53 7.60 10.16
N TRP A 104 1.89 8.29 11.11
CA TRP A 104 1.15 9.55 10.90
C TRP A 104 1.91 10.80 11.36
N ASP A 105 3.07 10.67 12.02
CA ASP A 105 3.79 11.79 12.64
C ASP A 105 4.12 12.91 11.64
N ALA A 106 4.57 12.55 10.43
CA ALA A 106 4.91 13.53 9.39
C ALA A 106 3.68 14.35 8.94
N ASN A 107 2.52 13.69 8.81
CA ASN A 107 1.27 14.32 8.40
C ASN A 107 0.58 15.10 9.54
N GLY A 108 0.86 14.76 10.80
CA GLY A 108 0.38 15.49 11.97
C GLY A 108 1.27 16.63 12.43
N SER A 109 2.48 16.78 11.86
CA SER A 109 3.46 17.79 12.27
C SER A 109 2.96 19.22 12.07
N ARG A 110 3.38 20.14 12.95
CA ARG A 110 3.00 21.57 12.86
C ARG A 110 3.26 22.17 11.49
N SER A 111 4.46 21.92 10.94
CA SER A 111 4.86 22.45 9.63
C SER A 111 4.00 21.92 8.49
N PHE A 112 3.60 20.64 8.52
CA PHE A 112 2.73 20.08 7.50
C PHE A 112 1.31 20.63 7.59
N LEU A 113 0.74 20.73 8.79
CA LEU A 113 -0.59 21.31 9.00
C LEU A 113 -0.64 22.78 8.56
N ASP A 114 0.39 23.57 8.87
CA ASP A 114 0.49 24.96 8.43
C ASP A 114 0.59 25.07 6.90
N SER A 115 1.32 24.16 6.26
CA SER A 115 1.42 24.12 4.79
C SER A 115 0.08 23.86 4.10
N LEU A 116 -0.85 23.21 4.80
CA LEU A 116 -2.22 22.96 4.35
C LEU A 116 -3.19 24.09 4.75
N GLY A 117 -2.73 25.09 5.49
CA GLY A 117 -3.56 26.19 6.01
C GLY A 117 -4.32 25.87 7.29
N PHE A 118 -4.01 24.75 7.98
CA PHE A 118 -4.65 24.36 9.23
C PHE A 118 -3.93 24.92 10.46
N THR A 119 -3.86 26.25 10.57
CA THR A 119 -3.12 26.94 11.65
C THR A 119 -3.71 26.72 13.04
N ASP A 120 -5.02 26.52 13.13
CA ASP A 120 -5.75 26.45 14.41
C ASP A 120 -5.79 25.04 15.01
N ARG A 121 -5.44 24.02 14.21
CA ARG A 121 -5.40 22.62 14.68
C ARG A 121 -4.22 22.39 15.57
N GLN A 122 -4.33 21.52 16.56
CA GLN A 122 -3.19 21.13 17.36
C GLN A 122 -2.28 20.17 16.56
N GLU A 123 -0.97 20.19 16.84
CA GLU A 123 -0.08 19.18 16.28
C GLU A 123 -0.54 17.77 16.71
N GLY A 124 -0.59 16.84 15.76
CA GLY A 124 -1.15 15.50 15.95
C GLY A 124 -2.65 15.39 15.62
N ASP A 125 -3.40 16.49 15.56
CA ASP A 125 -4.81 16.47 15.15
C ASP A 125 -4.93 16.35 13.62
N LEU A 126 -5.22 15.14 13.16
CA LEU A 126 -5.37 14.82 11.73
C LEU A 126 -6.73 15.31 11.17
N GLY A 127 -7.66 15.69 12.03
CA GLY A 127 -9.04 16.04 11.70
C GLY A 127 -9.89 14.84 11.24
N PRO A 128 -10.93 15.05 10.43
CA PRO A 128 -11.91 14.02 10.09
C PRO A 128 -11.38 13.07 9.00
N VAL A 129 -10.34 12.32 9.34
CA VAL A 129 -9.78 11.22 8.54
C VAL A 129 -10.60 9.94 8.65
#